data_AF-A0AAU3ZV22-F1
#
_entry.id   AF-A0AAU3ZV22-F1
#
_cell.length_a   1.000
_cell.length_b   1.000
_cell.length_c   1.000
_cell.angle_alpha   90.00
_cell.angle_beta   90.00
_cell.angle_gamma   90.00
#
_symmetry.space_group_name_H-M   'P 1'
#
loop_
_entity.id
_entity.type
_entity.pdbx_description
1 polymer ?
#
loop_
_entity_poly.entity_id
_entity_poly.type
_entity_poly.pdbx_seq_one_letter_code
_entity_poly.pdbx_strand_id
1 'polypeptide(L)'
;MDPDAGKDFQGINPDRLGDLIKSINTNSGDGAGAGPTHINSWMSHARRLQMDTTRLTKMTGHLSWAHGELPMLRRRQSLAMDEEKLDKDLGISGMVTSGAGDLGKYTTQAAAQKAAKKDAKAYKDGDIGLDEYMKMLAANETDPDYCKAAMAELGDTALYQLQDGPAMYDPGNPDAGISVLATTVATAMRNGTTFKDENGDEDLQHLSGLVGHATFPSDVVANLGKQCLNPGNYMYGEKVWEAMGEEPAAATKFLHENMDRIPSWMKDDSDHHGGMPDFQAKAFAGVIRAGTLDGQGADANVAADNSEKLIKYYSEHSDEHTHSEIQKAFGDIVTYHWDDVQSILTDPAPADPGAGHVSVPEDDLRAFIDEAMRNPEATTTMMAMSSQQGQYVLDNNPDNAQATRTKGMLDGIFGAEAKKVFGQMQAEDSAKADKWNSTIQGQMTAVTGAGIEVAFAPNEAAANISKAAVNYALSVFIGNVDPDEADKKKDKAPYKGWRDEYTAAVKTQFKKNHNLGNPGQYADQYCDGKKFLDDDGGLVSDASPSQKLAYNAWLNDKTVANTSEETYNQLEVARLTGAS
;
A
#
# COMPACT_ATOMS: atom_id res chain seq x y z
N MET A 1 29.35 16.66 26.60
CA MET A 1 29.18 16.24 25.20
C MET A 1 28.76 17.46 24.42
N ASP A 2 29.50 17.76 23.36
CA ASP A 2 29.30 18.92 22.51
C ASP A 2 28.10 18.65 21.57
N PRO A 3 27.03 19.46 21.58
CA PRO A 3 25.83 19.22 20.77
C PRO A 3 26.00 19.51 19.27
N ASP A 4 27.16 20.01 18.83
CA ASP A 4 27.43 20.31 17.41
C ASP A 4 28.37 19.31 16.70
N ALA A 5 28.77 18.21 17.35
CA ALA A 5 29.70 17.22 16.77
C ALA A 5 29.12 16.32 15.65
N GLY A 6 27.89 16.56 15.18
CA GLY A 6 27.17 15.68 14.25
C GLY A 6 26.89 16.21 12.84
N LYS A 7 27.28 17.45 12.50
CA LYS A 7 26.81 18.08 11.25
C LYS A 7 27.73 17.95 10.02
N ASP A 8 28.95 17.44 10.17
CA ASP A 8 29.88 17.23 9.04
C ASP A 8 30.57 15.85 9.10
N PHE A 9 29.80 14.76 9.15
CA PHE A 9 30.39 13.43 9.00
C PHE A 9 30.80 13.17 7.54
N GLN A 10 32.10 13.18 7.26
CA GLN A 10 32.71 12.86 5.95
C GLN A 10 32.97 11.35 5.75
N GLY A 11 32.16 10.47 6.34
CA GLY A 11 32.29 9.02 6.21
C GLY A 11 31.29 8.39 5.23
N ILE A 12 31.62 7.21 4.72
CA ILE A 12 30.73 6.41 3.86
C ILE A 12 29.71 5.71 4.77
N ASN A 13 28.42 6.03 4.63
CA ASN A 13 27.35 5.30 5.32
C ASN A 13 27.19 3.91 4.66
N PRO A 14 27.41 2.80 5.39
CA PRO A 14 27.40 1.45 4.84
C PRO A 14 26.03 1.02 4.32
N ASP A 15 24.95 1.46 4.98
CA ASP A 15 23.58 1.16 4.58
C ASP A 15 23.22 1.90 3.29
N ARG A 16 23.52 3.20 3.19
CA ARG A 16 23.27 3.98 1.97
C ARG A 16 24.13 3.54 0.78
N LEU A 17 25.38 3.15 1.03
CA LEU A 17 26.22 2.55 -0.02
C LEU A 17 25.67 1.16 -0.41
N GLY A 18 25.15 0.42 0.57
CA GLY A 18 24.40 -0.81 0.34
C GLY A 18 23.17 -0.59 -0.51
N ASP A 19 22.37 0.44 -0.24
CA ASP A 19 21.21 0.83 -1.02
C ASP A 19 21.57 1.30 -2.43
N LEU A 20 22.74 1.94 -2.61
CA LEU A 20 23.27 2.28 -3.93
C LEU A 20 23.72 1.04 -4.71
N ILE A 21 24.46 0.13 -4.08
CA ILE A 21 24.86 -1.14 -4.69
C ILE A 21 23.63 -1.99 -4.98
N LYS A 22 22.65 -1.96 -4.07
CA LYS A 22 21.35 -2.60 -4.20
C LYS A 22 20.60 -1.95 -5.35
N SER A 23 20.46 -0.64 -5.47
CA SER A 23 19.76 0.00 -6.60
C SER A 23 20.42 -0.28 -7.96
N ILE A 24 21.76 -0.39 -8.01
CA ILE A 24 22.48 -0.85 -9.20
C ILE A 24 22.24 -2.36 -9.47
N ASN A 25 21.99 -3.18 -8.44
CA ASN A 25 21.75 -4.63 -8.54
C ASN A 25 20.26 -5.08 -8.56
N THR A 26 19.30 -4.37 -7.96
CA THR A 26 17.95 -4.85 -7.65
C THR A 26 16.87 -4.25 -8.53
N ASN A 27 17.17 -3.20 -9.30
CA ASN A 27 16.34 -2.84 -10.46
C ASN A 27 16.71 -3.66 -11.70
N SER A 28 17.56 -4.69 -11.55
CA SER A 28 17.82 -5.74 -12.52
C SER A 28 17.85 -7.06 -11.77
N GLY A 29 16.70 -7.75 -11.70
CA GLY A 29 16.47 -8.94 -10.87
C GLY A 29 17.45 -10.12 -11.04
N ASP A 30 18.43 -10.05 -11.93
CA ASP A 30 19.61 -10.91 -11.94
C ASP A 30 20.85 -10.07 -12.23
N GLY A 31 21.96 -10.35 -11.54
CA GLY A 31 23.22 -9.68 -11.78
C GLY A 31 23.54 -9.61 -13.27
N ALA A 32 23.59 -8.38 -13.79
CA ALA A 32 23.75 -7.99 -15.20
C ALA A 32 22.52 -8.25 -16.10
N GLY A 33 21.68 -7.24 -16.36
CA GLY A 33 20.71 -7.37 -17.48
C GLY A 33 19.76 -6.23 -17.80
N ALA A 34 19.02 -5.67 -16.85
CA ALA A 34 17.78 -4.95 -17.21
C ALA A 34 18.01 -3.61 -17.93
N GLY A 35 18.91 -2.75 -17.43
CA GLY A 35 19.13 -1.42 -18.03
C GLY A 35 19.48 -1.46 -19.53
N PRO A 36 20.49 -2.24 -19.94
CA PRO A 36 20.78 -2.45 -21.36
C PRO A 36 19.60 -3.07 -22.12
N THR A 37 18.82 -3.95 -21.49
CA THR A 37 17.66 -4.63 -22.11
C THR A 37 16.46 -3.69 -22.32
N HIS A 38 16.13 -2.81 -21.37
CA HIS A 38 15.15 -1.73 -21.55
C HIS A 38 15.57 -0.78 -22.68
N ILE A 39 16.83 -0.38 -22.70
CA ILE A 39 17.37 0.49 -23.75
C ILE A 39 17.34 -0.24 -25.11
N ASN A 40 17.61 -1.54 -25.15
CA ASN A 40 17.51 -2.35 -26.36
C ASN A 40 16.05 -2.50 -26.84
N SER A 41 15.10 -2.65 -25.92
CA SER A 41 13.66 -2.68 -26.20
C SER A 41 13.18 -1.34 -26.77
N TRP A 42 13.58 -0.23 -26.16
CA TRP A 42 13.30 1.12 -26.68
C TRP A 42 14.01 1.38 -28.01
N MET A 43 15.25 0.91 -28.20
CA MET A 43 15.94 0.96 -29.49
C MET A 43 15.18 0.16 -30.56
N SER A 44 14.62 -0.99 -30.22
CA SER A 44 13.83 -1.81 -31.14
C SER A 44 12.55 -1.09 -31.58
N HIS A 45 11.85 -0.44 -30.65
CA HIS A 45 10.69 0.39 -30.97
C HIS A 45 11.07 1.62 -31.81
N ALA A 46 12.11 2.35 -31.41
CA ALA A 46 12.61 3.51 -32.14
C ALA A 46 13.04 3.15 -33.57
N ARG A 47 13.73 2.01 -33.76
CA ARG A 47 14.15 1.53 -35.11
C ARG A 47 12.96 1.14 -35.98
N ARG A 48 11.94 0.49 -35.42
CA ARG A 48 10.69 0.17 -36.15
C ARG A 48 9.98 1.43 -36.64
N LEU A 49 10.11 2.53 -35.91
CA LEU A 49 9.58 3.85 -36.26
C LEU A 49 10.58 4.73 -37.04
N GLN A 50 11.72 4.18 -37.49
CA GLN A 50 12.80 4.88 -38.22
C GLN A 50 13.38 6.11 -37.48
N MET A 51 13.39 6.08 -36.15
CA MET A 51 13.92 7.16 -35.32
C MET A 51 15.43 7.02 -35.05
N ASP A 52 16.13 8.14 -34.80
CA ASP A 52 17.56 8.15 -34.47
C ASP A 52 17.84 7.45 -33.14
N THR A 53 18.73 6.45 -33.16
CA THR A 53 19.09 5.62 -32.00
C THR A 53 20.48 5.95 -31.43
N THR A 54 21.18 6.94 -31.98
CA THR A 54 22.57 7.30 -31.60
C THR A 54 22.71 7.59 -30.10
N ARG A 55 21.68 8.15 -29.47
CA ARG A 55 21.68 8.50 -28.04
C ARG A 55 21.45 7.28 -27.14
N LEU A 56 20.57 6.36 -27.54
CA LEU A 56 20.35 5.11 -26.83
C LEU A 56 21.61 4.23 -26.85
N THR A 57 22.34 4.19 -27.98
CA THR A 57 23.65 3.52 -28.09
C THR A 57 24.69 4.05 -27.09
N LYS A 58 24.70 5.38 -26.82
CA LYS A 58 25.61 5.97 -25.81
C LYS A 58 25.21 5.59 -24.39
N MET A 59 23.91 5.55 -24.09
CA MET A 59 23.41 5.11 -22.77
C MET A 59 23.82 3.65 -22.47
N THR A 60 23.76 2.75 -23.46
CA THR A 60 24.28 1.37 -23.33
C THR A 60 25.77 1.34 -22.95
N GLY A 61 26.57 2.24 -23.53
CA GLY A 61 28.00 2.36 -23.22
C GLY A 61 28.27 2.79 -21.77
N HIS A 62 27.47 3.71 -21.23
CA HIS A 62 27.67 4.18 -19.86
C HIS A 62 27.16 3.20 -18.80
N LEU A 63 26.06 2.50 -19.06
CA LEU A 63 25.61 1.42 -18.17
C LEU A 63 26.66 0.30 -18.07
N SER A 64 27.32 0.00 -19.18
CA SER A 64 28.43 -0.96 -19.21
C SER A 64 29.62 -0.50 -18.36
N TRP A 65 29.89 0.81 -18.31
CA TRP A 65 30.92 1.39 -17.44
C TRP A 65 30.53 1.32 -15.95
N ALA A 66 29.31 1.73 -15.59
CA ALA A 66 28.83 1.70 -14.20
C ALA A 66 28.84 0.27 -13.62
N HIS A 67 28.51 -0.73 -14.44
CA HIS A 67 28.64 -2.14 -14.07
C HIS A 67 30.10 -2.55 -13.79
N GLY A 68 31.06 -1.98 -14.52
CA GLY A 68 32.49 -2.20 -14.29
C GLY A 68 32.97 -1.76 -12.90
N GLU A 69 32.28 -0.82 -12.24
CA GLU A 69 32.67 -0.25 -10.95
C GLU A 69 32.09 -0.99 -9.73
N LEU A 70 31.08 -1.86 -9.92
CA LEU A 70 30.42 -2.60 -8.83
C LEU A 70 31.38 -3.39 -7.91
N PRO A 71 32.42 -4.08 -8.40
CA PRO A 71 33.37 -4.78 -7.55
C PRO A 71 34.09 -3.86 -6.56
N MET A 72 34.39 -2.63 -6.97
CA MET A 72 35.06 -1.65 -6.11
C MET A 72 34.11 -1.11 -5.04
N LEU A 73 32.85 -0.85 -5.39
CA LEU A 73 31.83 -0.36 -4.46
C LEU A 73 31.51 -1.40 -3.39
N ARG A 74 31.32 -2.67 -3.75
CA ARG A 74 31.10 -3.79 -2.80
C ARG A 74 32.25 -3.93 -1.80
N ARG A 75 33.49 -3.77 -2.27
CA ARG A 75 34.67 -3.78 -1.40
C ARG A 75 34.68 -2.62 -0.40
N ARG A 76 34.16 -1.45 -0.76
CA ARG A 76 34.06 -0.29 0.14
C ARG A 76 32.94 -0.45 1.17
N GLN A 77 31.82 -1.05 0.76
CA GLN A 77 30.71 -1.36 1.66
C GLN A 77 31.11 -2.34 2.76
N SER A 78 31.82 -3.42 2.41
CA SER A 78 32.25 -4.40 3.42
C SER A 78 33.18 -3.79 4.46
N LEU A 79 34.10 -2.92 4.05
CA LEU A 79 35.01 -2.22 4.96
C LEU A 79 34.25 -1.28 5.93
N ALA A 80 33.21 -0.60 5.45
CA ALA A 80 32.38 0.28 6.28
C ALA A 80 31.50 -0.50 7.28
N MET A 81 30.97 -1.67 6.88
CA MET A 81 30.21 -2.55 7.78
C MET A 81 31.07 -3.18 8.88
N ASP A 82 32.31 -3.55 8.54
CA ASP A 82 33.27 -4.09 9.52
C ASP A 82 33.65 -3.04 10.58
N GLU A 83 33.65 -1.75 10.21
CA GLU A 83 33.92 -0.62 11.11
C GLU A 83 32.70 -0.30 12.02
N GLU A 84 31.47 -0.33 11.48
CA GLU A 84 30.23 -0.16 12.25
C GLU A 84 29.98 -1.28 13.28
N LYS A 85 30.36 -2.51 12.93
CA LYS A 85 30.28 -3.66 13.85
C LYS A 85 31.23 -3.50 15.04
N LEU A 86 32.39 -2.87 14.82
CA LEU A 86 33.37 -2.55 15.85
C LEU A 86 32.83 -1.51 16.85
N ASP A 87 31.97 -0.60 16.41
CA ASP A 87 31.27 0.37 17.29
C ASP A 87 30.12 -0.25 18.08
N LYS A 88 29.39 -1.22 17.50
CA LYS A 88 28.32 -1.97 18.21
C LYS A 88 28.86 -2.89 19.32
N ASP A 89 30.04 -3.49 19.13
CA ASP A 89 30.71 -4.30 20.16
C ASP A 89 31.25 -3.47 21.36
N LEU A 90 31.23 -2.13 21.27
CA LEU A 90 31.59 -1.20 22.37
C LEU A 90 30.40 -0.83 23.29
N GLY A 91 29.20 -1.37 23.06
CA GLY A 91 28.22 -1.66 24.13
C GLY A 91 27.23 -0.57 24.55
N ILE A 92 26.40 -0.05 23.64
CA ILE A 92 25.15 0.64 24.01
C ILE A 92 23.98 0.09 23.18
N SER A 93 23.24 -0.87 23.74
CA SER A 93 21.82 -1.16 23.44
C SER A 93 21.30 -2.26 24.38
N GLY A 94 20.27 -1.94 25.18
CA GLY A 94 19.66 -2.85 26.13
C GLY A 94 18.71 -3.84 25.45
N MET A 95 18.94 -5.14 25.70
CA MET A 95 18.04 -6.23 25.32
C MET A 95 16.90 -6.37 26.34
N VAL A 96 15.68 -6.65 25.86
CA VAL A 96 14.55 -7.08 26.70
C VAL A 96 14.70 -8.57 27.01
N THR A 97 14.51 -8.96 28.27
CA THR A 97 14.61 -10.36 28.72
C THR A 97 13.23 -10.94 29.02
N SER A 98 13.08 -12.22 28.71
CA SER A 98 11.91 -13.06 29.02
C SER A 98 11.87 -13.41 30.51
N GLY A 99 10.81 -12.99 31.20
CA GLY A 99 10.56 -13.25 32.61
C GLY A 99 9.80 -12.07 33.20
N ALA A 100 8.82 -12.31 34.07
CA ALA A 100 7.96 -11.29 34.70
C ALA A 100 8.75 -10.00 34.88
N GLY A 101 8.36 -8.95 34.14
CA GLY A 101 9.14 -7.72 34.02
C GLY A 101 9.61 -7.23 35.37
N ASP A 102 10.72 -6.49 35.38
CA ASP A 102 11.21 -5.85 36.60
C ASP A 102 10.03 -5.25 37.37
N LEU A 103 9.85 -5.66 38.63
CA LEU A 103 8.77 -5.16 39.50
C LEU A 103 8.94 -3.65 39.80
N GLY A 104 9.96 -3.04 39.18
CA GLY A 104 10.26 -1.62 39.27
C GLY A 104 10.60 -1.25 40.70
N LYS A 105 9.99 -0.16 41.15
CA LYS A 105 10.23 0.42 42.47
C LYS A 105 9.66 -0.43 43.63
N TYR A 106 8.65 -1.26 43.38
CA TYR A 106 7.91 -1.96 44.44
C TYR A 106 8.10 -3.47 44.37
N THR A 107 8.60 -4.06 45.45
CA THR A 107 8.86 -5.52 45.50
C THR A 107 7.60 -6.39 45.55
N THR A 108 6.40 -5.79 45.67
CA THR A 108 5.12 -6.52 45.70
C THR A 108 4.00 -5.67 45.10
N GLN A 109 3.02 -6.34 44.46
CA GLN A 109 1.76 -5.75 43.99
C GLN A 109 1.05 -4.92 45.09
N ALA A 110 0.94 -5.47 46.31
CA ALA A 110 0.27 -4.79 47.42
C ALA A 110 0.98 -3.49 47.83
N ALA A 111 2.31 -3.44 47.71
CA ALA A 111 3.08 -2.22 47.98
C ALA A 111 2.86 -1.16 46.90
N ALA A 112 2.89 -1.55 45.63
CA ALA A 112 2.60 -0.66 44.50
C ALA A 112 1.21 -0.05 44.60
N GLN A 113 0.18 -0.90 44.81
CA GLN A 113 -1.21 -0.45 44.96
C GLN A 113 -1.41 0.47 46.17
N LYS A 114 -0.75 0.18 47.29
CA LYS A 114 -0.84 1.02 48.49
C LYS A 114 -0.18 2.39 48.28
N ALA A 115 0.97 2.43 47.60
CA ALA A 115 1.64 3.68 47.26
C ALA A 115 0.77 4.51 46.31
N ALA A 116 0.30 3.91 45.23
CA ALA A 116 -0.58 4.54 44.25
C ALA A 116 -1.83 5.18 44.87
N LYS A 117 -2.55 4.44 45.72
CA LYS A 117 -3.73 4.95 46.42
C LYS A 117 -3.39 6.11 47.35
N LYS A 118 -2.26 6.02 48.05
CA LYS A 118 -1.80 7.09 48.95
C LYS A 118 -1.49 8.36 48.15
N ASP A 119 -0.76 8.23 47.06
CA ASP A 119 -0.28 9.35 46.25
C ASP A 119 -1.45 10.02 45.51
N ALA A 120 -2.34 9.22 44.89
CA ALA A 120 -3.55 9.72 44.23
C ALA A 120 -4.49 10.42 45.22
N LYS A 121 -4.66 9.86 46.43
CA LYS A 121 -5.46 10.48 47.48
C LYS A 121 -4.86 11.80 47.97
N ALA A 122 -3.55 11.84 48.20
CA ALA A 122 -2.86 13.07 48.61
C ALA A 122 -3.05 14.19 47.57
N TYR A 123 -3.03 13.85 46.27
CA TYR A 123 -3.34 14.81 45.21
C TYR A 123 -4.80 15.30 45.28
N LYS A 124 -5.77 14.37 45.41
CA LYS A 124 -7.20 14.72 45.51
C LYS A 124 -7.53 15.59 46.72
N ASP A 125 -6.90 15.30 47.85
CA ASP A 125 -7.10 16.03 49.10
C ASP A 125 -6.36 17.38 49.10
N GLY A 126 -5.52 17.65 48.09
CA GLY A 126 -4.74 18.88 47.96
C GLY A 126 -3.48 18.91 48.84
N ASP A 127 -3.07 17.76 49.39
CA ASP A 127 -1.87 17.61 50.22
C ASP A 127 -0.58 17.71 49.39
N ILE A 128 -0.63 17.32 48.10
CA ILE A 128 0.45 17.49 47.13
C ILE A 128 -0.07 18.22 45.89
N GLY A 129 0.81 19.02 45.27
CA GLY A 129 0.50 19.73 44.03
C GLY A 129 0.58 18.83 42.80
N LEU A 130 0.07 19.33 41.67
CA LEU A 130 0.10 18.62 40.39
C LEU A 130 1.53 18.21 39.96
N ASP A 131 2.50 19.11 40.08
CA ASP A 131 3.91 18.83 39.72
C ASP A 131 4.48 17.63 40.51
N GLU A 132 4.24 17.58 41.81
CA GLU A 132 4.69 16.47 42.65
C GLU A 132 3.99 15.17 42.27
N TYR A 133 2.68 15.21 42.02
CA TYR A 133 1.94 14.02 41.60
C TYR A 133 2.38 13.52 40.21
N MET A 134 2.62 14.40 39.25
CA MET A 134 3.13 14.02 37.93
C MET A 134 4.54 13.41 38.01
N LYS A 135 5.41 13.87 38.92
CA LYS A 135 6.70 13.21 39.20
C LYS A 135 6.52 11.80 39.75
N MET A 136 5.50 11.59 40.59
CA MET A 136 5.15 10.27 41.10
C MET A 136 4.61 9.37 39.99
N LEU A 137 3.78 9.89 39.08
CA LEU A 137 3.33 9.13 37.91
C LEU A 137 4.51 8.76 37.00
N ALA A 138 5.35 9.72 36.63
CA ALA A 138 6.52 9.48 35.78
C ALA A 138 7.47 8.43 36.36
N ALA A 139 7.66 8.44 37.68
CA ALA A 139 8.51 7.46 38.36
C ALA A 139 7.93 6.03 38.39
N ASN A 140 6.65 5.85 38.07
CA ASN A 140 5.95 4.56 38.17
C ASN A 140 5.06 4.24 36.95
N GLU A 141 5.20 4.96 35.83
CA GLU A 141 4.29 4.86 34.66
C GLU A 141 4.34 3.48 33.98
N THR A 142 5.38 2.70 34.25
CA THR A 142 5.58 1.34 33.75
C THR A 142 5.14 0.24 34.74
N ASP A 143 4.73 0.59 35.97
CA ASP A 143 4.24 -0.37 36.97
C ASP A 143 2.72 -0.55 36.82
N PRO A 144 2.23 -1.70 36.30
CA PRO A 144 0.81 -1.90 36.00
C PRO A 144 -0.08 -1.92 37.25
N ASP A 145 0.45 -2.30 38.41
CA ASP A 145 -0.30 -2.34 39.66
C ASP A 145 -0.42 -0.94 40.27
N TYR A 146 0.65 -0.14 40.18
CA TYR A 146 0.62 1.26 40.57
C TYR A 146 -0.34 2.05 39.67
N CYS A 147 -0.17 2.00 38.34
CA CYS A 147 -0.99 2.75 37.38
C CYS A 147 -2.48 2.41 37.54
N LYS A 148 -2.83 1.11 37.62
CA LYS A 148 -4.22 0.68 37.84
C LYS A 148 -4.81 1.23 39.14
N ALA A 149 -4.09 1.11 40.25
CA ALA A 149 -4.58 1.57 41.55
C ALA A 149 -4.64 3.11 41.65
N ALA A 150 -3.71 3.82 41.02
CA ALA A 150 -3.69 5.27 40.99
C ALA A 150 -4.90 5.80 40.22
N MET A 151 -5.16 5.28 39.02
CA MET A 151 -6.31 5.69 38.20
C MET A 151 -7.65 5.35 38.88
N ALA A 152 -7.75 4.18 39.52
CA ALA A 152 -8.95 3.79 40.25
C ALA A 152 -9.24 4.67 41.47
N GLU A 153 -8.20 5.12 42.20
CA GLU A 153 -8.36 6.03 43.34
C GLU A 153 -8.65 7.47 42.88
N LEU A 154 -8.02 7.89 41.79
CA LEU A 154 -8.21 9.21 41.19
C LEU A 154 -9.68 9.41 40.80
N GLY A 155 -10.23 8.46 40.03
CA GLY A 155 -11.56 8.53 39.44
C GLY A 155 -11.66 9.53 38.29
N ASP A 156 -12.75 9.48 37.53
CA ASP A 156 -12.87 10.16 36.23
C ASP A 156 -12.76 11.69 36.35
N THR A 157 -13.40 12.29 37.35
CA THR A 157 -13.38 13.76 37.55
C THR A 157 -11.98 14.31 37.78
N ALA A 158 -11.14 13.59 38.53
CA ALA A 158 -9.79 14.06 38.82
C ALA A 158 -8.82 13.73 37.67
N LEU A 159 -9.11 12.71 36.84
CA LEU A 159 -8.39 12.50 35.58
C LEU A 159 -8.60 13.68 34.61
N TYR A 160 -9.82 14.20 34.51
CA TYR A 160 -10.11 15.40 33.70
C TYR A 160 -9.23 16.58 34.11
N GLN A 161 -9.11 16.83 35.42
CA GLN A 161 -8.27 17.90 35.95
C GLN A 161 -6.79 17.71 35.64
N LEU A 162 -6.31 16.47 35.54
CA LEU A 162 -4.93 16.18 35.15
C LEU A 162 -4.65 16.52 33.69
N GLN A 163 -5.64 16.49 32.79
CA GLN A 163 -5.44 16.76 31.37
C GLN A 163 -5.22 18.25 31.06
N ASP A 164 -5.75 19.14 31.89
CA ASP A 164 -5.59 20.60 31.73
C ASP A 164 -4.24 21.13 32.24
N GLY A 165 -3.56 20.37 33.10
CA GLY A 165 -2.31 20.77 33.75
C GLY A 165 -0.98 20.15 33.32
N PRO A 166 -0.84 19.20 32.36
CA PRO A 166 0.45 18.53 32.13
C PRO A 166 1.56 19.46 31.65
N ALA A 167 1.22 20.57 30.98
CA ALA A 167 2.18 21.59 30.60
C ALA A 167 2.90 22.25 31.81
N MET A 168 2.36 22.10 33.03
CA MET A 168 2.98 22.59 34.26
C MET A 168 4.05 21.65 34.81
N TYR A 169 4.09 20.38 34.39
CA TYR A 169 5.07 19.39 34.85
C TYR A 169 6.48 19.73 34.35
N ASP A 170 6.59 20.05 33.06
CA ASP A 170 7.81 20.55 32.45
C ASP A 170 7.48 21.72 31.52
N PRO A 171 7.57 22.97 32.02
CA PRO A 171 7.29 24.15 31.20
C PRO A 171 8.20 24.29 29.98
N GLY A 172 9.38 23.62 29.98
CA GLY A 172 10.28 23.58 28.84
C GLY A 172 9.94 22.50 27.82
N ASN A 173 9.12 21.52 28.21
CA ASN A 173 8.62 20.45 27.35
C ASN A 173 7.17 20.06 27.74
N PRO A 174 6.17 20.85 27.31
CA PRO A 174 4.77 20.62 27.67
C PRO A 174 4.26 19.21 27.34
N ASP A 175 4.82 18.56 26.33
CA ASP A 175 4.44 17.21 25.89
C ASP A 175 4.93 16.12 26.85
N ALA A 176 5.95 16.39 27.68
CA ALA A 176 6.47 15.43 28.64
C ALA A 176 5.41 15.03 29.68
N GLY A 177 4.66 16.01 30.20
CA GLY A 177 3.58 15.75 31.14
C GLY A 177 2.46 14.93 30.51
N ILE A 178 2.06 15.27 29.27
CA ILE A 178 1.01 14.54 28.56
C ILE A 178 1.45 13.10 28.30
N SER A 179 2.70 12.89 27.92
CA SER A 179 3.27 11.56 27.68
C SER A 179 3.29 10.69 28.94
N VAL A 180 3.64 11.26 30.10
CA VAL A 180 3.57 10.57 31.39
C VAL A 180 2.14 10.14 31.72
N LEU A 181 1.19 11.08 31.55
CA LEU A 181 -0.22 10.79 31.81
C LEU A 181 -0.75 9.72 30.85
N ALA A 182 -0.49 9.85 29.55
CA ALA A 182 -0.90 8.90 28.53
C ALA A 182 -0.33 7.50 28.78
N THR A 183 0.96 7.39 29.13
CA THR A 183 1.62 6.12 29.44
C THR A 183 1.02 5.46 30.68
N THR A 184 0.75 6.26 31.73
CA THR A 184 0.11 5.79 32.96
C THR A 184 -1.30 5.26 32.67
N VAL A 185 -2.10 6.02 31.92
CA VAL A 185 -3.48 5.65 31.54
C VAL A 185 -3.49 4.39 30.67
N ALA A 186 -2.68 4.35 29.59
CA ALA A 186 -2.58 3.19 28.72
C ALA A 186 -2.15 1.92 29.48
N THR A 187 -1.18 2.04 30.38
CA THR A 187 -0.73 0.94 31.26
C THR A 187 -1.83 0.47 32.19
N ALA A 188 -2.61 1.39 32.78
CA ALA A 188 -3.78 1.04 33.59
C ALA A 188 -4.84 0.30 32.76
N MET A 189 -5.11 0.74 31.53
CA MET A 189 -6.10 0.11 30.66
C MET A 189 -5.71 -1.31 30.24
N ARG A 190 -4.42 -1.54 29.93
CA ARG A 190 -3.89 -2.90 29.69
C ARG A 190 -4.06 -3.83 30.89
N ASN A 191 -4.13 -3.26 32.10
CA ASN A 191 -4.37 -4.00 33.34
C ASN A 191 -5.86 -4.03 33.75
N GLY A 192 -6.78 -3.70 32.83
CA GLY A 192 -8.23 -3.84 33.01
C GLY A 192 -8.94 -2.64 33.63
N THR A 193 -8.30 -1.46 33.69
CA THR A 193 -9.03 -0.21 33.94
C THR A 193 -9.78 0.20 32.67
N THR A 194 -10.98 0.75 32.81
CA THR A 194 -11.77 1.29 31.69
C THR A 194 -12.14 2.74 32.00
N PHE A 195 -12.16 3.60 31.00
CA PHE A 195 -12.60 4.98 31.14
C PHE A 195 -13.83 5.14 30.28
N LYS A 196 -15.01 4.90 30.86
CA LYS A 196 -16.26 4.82 30.11
C LYS A 196 -17.03 6.12 30.17
N ASP A 197 -17.67 6.48 29.07
CA ASP A 197 -18.65 7.57 29.01
C ASP A 197 -20.00 7.15 29.62
N GLU A 198 -20.99 8.03 29.55
CA GLU A 198 -22.35 7.74 30.04
C GLU A 198 -23.10 6.63 29.26
N ASN A 199 -22.61 6.29 28.06
CA ASN A 199 -23.17 5.23 27.21
C ASN A 199 -22.46 3.87 27.40
N GLY A 200 -21.36 3.84 28.15
CA GLY A 200 -20.55 2.65 28.36
C GLY A 200 -19.47 2.41 27.30
N ASP A 201 -19.28 3.35 26.37
CA ASP A 201 -18.19 3.37 25.39
C ASP A 201 -16.93 3.98 26.01
N GLU A 202 -15.74 3.75 25.44
CA GLU A 202 -14.52 4.41 25.95
C GLU A 202 -14.67 5.93 25.77
N ASP A 203 -14.29 6.72 26.76
CA ASP A 203 -14.58 8.15 26.76
C ASP A 203 -13.71 8.88 25.73
N LEU A 204 -14.32 9.20 24.58
CA LEU A 204 -13.62 9.83 23.47
C LEU A 204 -13.02 11.18 23.85
N GLN A 205 -13.78 12.00 24.57
CA GLN A 205 -13.35 13.33 24.97
C GLN A 205 -12.13 13.27 25.89
N HIS A 206 -12.08 12.29 26.79
CA HIS A 206 -10.94 12.10 27.69
C HIS A 206 -9.76 11.44 26.98
N LEU A 207 -9.97 10.42 26.15
CA LEU A 207 -8.88 9.60 25.65
C LEU A 207 -8.24 10.15 24.38
N SER A 208 -8.96 10.90 23.54
CA SER A 208 -8.43 11.38 22.25
C SER A 208 -7.20 12.28 22.40
N GLY A 209 -7.09 13.01 23.51
CA GLY A 209 -5.91 13.84 23.80
C GLY A 209 -4.67 13.04 24.21
N LEU A 210 -4.83 11.78 24.59
CA LEU A 210 -3.77 10.93 25.13
C LEU A 210 -3.26 9.90 24.13
N VAL A 211 -4.10 9.43 23.20
CA VAL A 211 -3.76 8.34 22.27
C VAL A 211 -2.55 8.62 21.37
N GLY A 212 -2.23 9.89 21.09
CA GLY A 212 -1.03 10.27 20.33
C GLY A 212 0.27 10.29 21.14
N HIS A 213 0.23 9.98 22.43
CA HIS A 213 1.38 10.09 23.34
C HIS A 213 1.75 8.76 24.04
N ALA A 214 1.01 7.68 23.80
CA ALA A 214 1.32 6.34 24.30
C ALA A 214 0.61 5.27 23.46
N THR A 215 1.07 4.02 23.53
CA THR A 215 0.42 2.89 22.85
C THR A 215 -0.74 2.36 23.69
N PHE A 216 -1.98 2.70 23.33
CA PHE A 216 -3.18 2.19 24.01
C PHE A 216 -3.53 0.75 23.59
N PRO A 217 -4.36 0.00 24.36
CA PRO A 217 -4.89 -1.27 23.89
C PRO A 217 -5.63 -1.13 22.56
N SER A 218 -5.42 -2.04 21.61
CA SER A 218 -5.97 -1.92 20.25
C SER A 218 -7.50 -1.84 20.24
N ASP A 219 -8.19 -2.52 21.17
CA ASP A 219 -9.64 -2.44 21.35
C ASP A 219 -10.14 -1.06 21.75
N VAL A 220 -9.34 -0.33 22.55
CA VAL A 220 -9.65 1.05 22.96
C VAL A 220 -9.53 1.97 21.77
N VAL A 221 -8.41 1.89 21.04
CA VAL A 221 -8.17 2.73 19.86
C VAL A 221 -9.23 2.49 18.79
N ALA A 222 -9.60 1.23 18.53
CA ALA A 222 -10.68 0.88 17.60
C ALA A 222 -12.04 1.41 18.04
N ASN A 223 -12.38 1.34 19.35
CA ASN A 223 -13.62 1.90 19.89
C ASN A 223 -13.66 3.44 19.75
N LEU A 224 -12.56 4.14 20.03
CA LEU A 224 -12.45 5.59 19.86
C LEU A 224 -12.65 5.98 18.38
N GLY A 225 -12.01 5.25 17.45
CA GLY A 225 -12.21 5.47 16.03
C GLY A 225 -13.66 5.28 15.60
N LYS A 226 -14.32 4.22 16.05
CA LYS A 226 -15.76 4.01 15.78
C LYS A 226 -16.61 5.20 16.22
N GLN A 227 -16.28 5.82 17.35
CA GLN A 227 -16.99 7.01 17.82
C GLN A 227 -16.67 8.26 16.99
N CYS A 228 -15.47 8.38 16.43
CA CYS A 228 -15.10 9.47 15.51
C CYS A 228 -15.91 9.45 14.20
N LEU A 229 -16.50 8.31 13.82
CA LEU A 229 -17.45 8.20 12.70
C LEU A 229 -18.83 8.80 13.01
N ASN A 230 -19.12 9.20 14.25
CA ASN A 230 -20.41 9.78 14.62
C ASN A 230 -20.45 11.29 14.37
N PRO A 231 -21.61 11.85 13.94
CA PRO A 231 -21.79 13.29 13.80
C PRO A 231 -21.36 14.06 15.05
N GLY A 232 -20.57 15.12 14.86
CA GLY A 232 -20.08 15.99 15.95
C GLY A 232 -18.78 15.53 16.62
N ASN A 233 -18.34 14.29 16.43
CA ASN A 233 -17.12 13.76 17.03
C ASN A 233 -15.87 13.94 16.15
N TYR A 234 -16.01 14.50 14.95
CA TYR A 234 -14.90 14.70 14.03
C TYR A 234 -13.77 15.54 14.65
N MET A 235 -14.05 16.47 15.56
CA MET A 235 -13.00 17.28 16.20
C MET A 235 -11.91 16.47 16.93
N TYR A 236 -12.18 15.21 17.28
CA TYR A 236 -11.24 14.28 17.89
C TYR A 236 -10.56 13.35 16.88
N GLY A 237 -11.09 13.28 15.65
CA GLY A 237 -10.75 12.29 14.63
C GLY A 237 -9.27 12.26 14.29
N GLU A 238 -8.66 13.40 13.95
CA GLU A 238 -7.28 13.47 13.45
C GLU A 238 -6.28 12.72 14.36
N LYS A 239 -6.25 13.03 15.66
CA LYS A 239 -5.34 12.37 16.61
C LYS A 239 -5.64 10.90 16.82
N VAL A 240 -6.93 10.53 16.82
CA VAL A 240 -7.35 9.12 16.97
C VAL A 240 -6.96 8.33 15.73
N TRP A 241 -7.12 8.90 14.54
CA TRP A 241 -6.73 8.29 13.27
C TRP A 241 -5.22 8.17 13.11
N GLU A 242 -4.45 9.18 13.53
CA GLU A 242 -2.99 9.09 13.57
C GLU A 242 -2.53 7.95 14.49
N ALA A 243 -3.03 7.91 15.73
CA ALA A 243 -2.70 6.84 16.68
C ALA A 243 -3.14 5.45 16.19
N MET A 244 -4.30 5.36 15.53
CA MET A 244 -4.78 4.11 14.94
C MET A 244 -3.93 3.68 13.73
N GLY A 245 -3.48 4.62 12.91
CA GLY A 245 -2.57 4.36 11.80
C GLY A 245 -1.20 3.84 12.23
N GLU A 246 -0.80 4.08 13.47
CA GLU A 246 0.43 3.53 14.07
C GLU A 246 0.22 2.15 14.73
N GLU A 247 -1.03 1.67 14.85
CA GLU A 247 -1.41 0.43 15.52
C GLU A 247 -2.19 -0.50 14.55
N PRO A 248 -1.49 -1.29 13.72
CA PRO A 248 -2.12 -2.12 12.68
C PRO A 248 -3.22 -3.04 13.20
N ALA A 249 -3.08 -3.62 14.39
CA ALA A 249 -4.13 -4.48 14.96
C ALA A 249 -5.43 -3.72 15.26
N ALA A 250 -5.34 -2.47 15.72
CA ALA A 250 -6.51 -1.62 15.93
C ALA A 250 -7.14 -1.22 14.59
N ALA A 251 -6.33 -0.80 13.63
CA ALA A 251 -6.80 -0.40 12.30
C ALA A 251 -7.48 -1.57 11.57
N THR A 252 -6.88 -2.76 11.56
CA THR A 252 -7.44 -3.96 10.91
C THR A 252 -8.79 -4.33 11.50
N LYS A 253 -8.90 -4.34 12.84
CA LYS A 253 -10.18 -4.59 13.53
C LYS A 253 -11.21 -3.50 13.22
N PHE A 254 -10.81 -2.23 13.31
CA PHE A 254 -11.70 -1.09 13.07
C PHE A 254 -12.27 -1.11 11.65
N LEU A 255 -11.44 -1.29 10.63
CA LEU A 255 -11.90 -1.37 9.24
C LEU A 255 -12.87 -2.53 9.06
N HIS A 256 -12.53 -3.72 9.59
CA HIS A 256 -13.34 -4.91 9.43
C HIS A 256 -14.74 -4.77 10.06
N GLU A 257 -14.81 -4.18 11.25
CA GLU A 257 -16.05 -4.01 12.01
C GLU A 257 -16.94 -2.86 11.52
N ASN A 258 -16.40 -1.92 10.72
CA ASN A 258 -17.11 -0.69 10.34
C ASN A 258 -17.13 -0.45 8.81
N MET A 259 -16.84 -1.47 8.01
CA MET A 259 -16.74 -1.35 6.54
C MET A 259 -18.07 -0.94 5.87
N ASP A 260 -19.20 -1.18 6.51
CA ASP A 260 -20.52 -0.73 6.06
C ASP A 260 -20.70 0.79 6.16
N ARG A 261 -19.96 1.45 7.06
CA ARG A 261 -20.04 2.90 7.29
C ARG A 261 -18.89 3.66 6.65
N ILE A 262 -17.68 3.11 6.69
CA ILE A 262 -16.44 3.80 6.31
C ILE A 262 -16.52 4.42 4.91
N PRO A 263 -16.91 3.71 3.85
CA PRO A 263 -16.95 4.30 2.52
C PRO A 263 -17.91 5.47 2.37
N SER A 264 -19.07 5.41 3.03
CA SER A 264 -20.01 6.54 3.04
C SER A 264 -19.46 7.78 3.74
N TRP A 265 -18.61 7.58 4.75
CA TRP A 265 -17.96 8.63 5.52
C TRP A 265 -16.75 9.23 4.77
N MET A 266 -16.06 8.44 3.95
CA MET A 266 -14.86 8.86 3.20
C MET A 266 -15.14 9.69 1.94
N LYS A 267 -16.40 9.90 1.54
CA LYS A 267 -16.70 10.63 0.29
C LYS A 267 -16.25 12.08 0.37
N ASP A 268 -15.66 12.58 -0.71
CA ASP A 268 -15.17 13.96 -0.79
C ASP A 268 -16.30 15.01 -0.80
N ASP A 269 -17.52 14.58 -1.18
CA ASP A 269 -18.73 15.39 -1.20
C ASP A 269 -19.65 15.17 0.02
N SER A 270 -19.21 14.37 0.99
CA SER A 270 -20.01 14.06 2.17
C SER A 270 -20.32 15.33 2.98
N ASP A 271 -21.59 15.51 3.34
CA ASP A 271 -21.99 16.62 4.21
C ASP A 271 -21.22 16.48 5.54
N HIS A 272 -20.47 17.51 5.93
CA HIS A 272 -19.75 17.63 7.21
C HIS A 272 -20.60 17.36 8.47
N HIS A 273 -21.92 17.21 8.33
CA HIS A 273 -22.82 16.68 9.36
C HIS A 273 -22.79 15.13 9.51
N GLY A 274 -22.01 14.43 8.69
CA GLY A 274 -21.77 12.99 8.77
C GLY A 274 -20.57 12.48 7.94
N GLY A 275 -19.83 13.37 7.30
CA GLY A 275 -18.71 13.10 6.40
C GLY A 275 -17.33 13.43 6.96
N MET A 276 -16.27 12.97 6.28
CA MET A 276 -14.88 13.24 6.65
C MET A 276 -14.45 14.64 6.22
N PRO A 277 -13.96 15.49 7.13
CA PRO A 277 -13.32 16.76 6.75
C PRO A 277 -11.95 16.54 6.07
N ASP A 278 -11.59 17.39 5.10
CA ASP A 278 -10.31 17.32 4.36
C ASP A 278 -9.07 17.18 5.26
N PHE A 279 -9.04 17.88 6.40
CA PHE A 279 -7.88 17.83 7.31
C PHE A 279 -7.64 16.45 7.93
N GLN A 280 -8.63 15.55 7.91
CA GLN A 280 -8.53 14.19 8.44
C GLN A 280 -8.12 13.16 7.39
N ALA A 281 -8.26 13.49 6.10
CA ALA A 281 -8.05 12.55 5.00
C ALA A 281 -6.67 11.90 5.06
N LYS A 282 -5.63 12.67 5.42
CA LYS A 282 -4.27 12.15 5.57
C LYS A 282 -4.13 11.15 6.71
N ALA A 283 -4.67 11.48 7.89
CA ALA A 283 -4.62 10.60 9.06
C ALA A 283 -5.41 9.32 8.82
N PHE A 284 -6.61 9.44 8.23
CA PHE A 284 -7.44 8.29 7.92
C PHE A 284 -6.87 7.41 6.78
N ALA A 285 -6.21 8.00 5.79
CA ALA A 285 -5.43 7.22 4.81
C ALA A 285 -4.34 6.38 5.48
N GLY A 286 -3.78 6.86 6.60
CA GLY A 286 -2.91 6.08 7.48
C GLY A 286 -3.62 4.85 8.08
N VAL A 287 -4.85 5.02 8.57
CA VAL A 287 -5.69 3.91 9.06
C VAL A 287 -5.97 2.87 7.98
N ILE A 288 -6.29 3.31 6.75
CA ILE A 288 -6.52 2.40 5.62
C ILE A 288 -5.28 1.56 5.34
N ARG A 289 -4.09 2.19 5.23
CA ARG A 289 -2.83 1.47 5.03
C ARG A 289 -2.53 0.51 6.18
N ALA A 290 -2.67 0.97 7.42
CA ALA A 290 -2.39 0.17 8.61
C ALA A 290 -3.35 -1.04 8.71
N GLY A 291 -4.62 -0.87 8.35
CA GLY A 291 -5.62 -1.92 8.46
C GLY A 291 -5.65 -2.92 7.31
N THR A 292 -4.96 -2.64 6.20
CA THR A 292 -4.90 -3.47 4.98
C THR A 292 -3.50 -4.00 4.70
N LEU A 293 -2.48 -3.14 4.69
CA LEU A 293 -1.10 -3.48 4.34
C LEU A 293 -0.31 -3.97 5.56
N ASP A 294 -0.21 -3.13 6.59
CA ASP A 294 0.56 -3.45 7.79
C ASP A 294 -0.19 -4.45 8.68
N GLY A 295 -1.51 -4.47 8.56
CA GLY A 295 -2.44 -5.36 9.23
C GLY A 295 -2.17 -6.84 9.00
N GLN A 296 -1.45 -7.17 7.93
CA GLN A 296 -0.98 -8.53 7.64
C GLN A 296 -0.14 -9.12 8.79
N GLY A 297 0.58 -8.28 9.53
CA GLY A 297 1.32 -8.69 10.73
C GLY A 297 0.43 -9.00 11.95
N ALA A 298 -0.79 -8.47 11.99
CA ALA A 298 -1.76 -8.69 13.06
C ALA A 298 -2.71 -9.85 12.73
N ASP A 299 -3.40 -9.78 11.59
CA ASP A 299 -4.24 -10.83 11.04
C ASP A 299 -4.33 -10.70 9.51
N ALA A 300 -3.55 -11.52 8.81
CA ALA A 300 -3.46 -11.53 7.35
C ALA A 300 -4.80 -11.74 6.65
N ASN A 301 -5.67 -12.60 7.19
CA ASN A 301 -6.95 -12.89 6.55
C ASN A 301 -7.91 -11.71 6.68
N VAL A 302 -7.96 -11.08 7.86
CA VAL A 302 -8.82 -9.91 8.08
C VAL A 302 -8.32 -8.70 7.29
N ALA A 303 -7.01 -8.51 7.20
CA ALA A 303 -6.42 -7.42 6.43
C ALA A 303 -6.69 -7.57 4.91
N ALA A 304 -6.58 -8.79 4.38
CA ALA A 304 -6.96 -9.07 2.99
C ALA A 304 -8.47 -8.89 2.73
N ASP A 305 -9.32 -9.38 3.64
CA ASP A 305 -10.78 -9.17 3.58
C ASP A 305 -11.15 -7.69 3.64
N ASN A 306 -10.41 -6.86 4.39
CA ASN A 306 -10.58 -5.41 4.38
C ASN A 306 -10.28 -4.82 3.00
N SER A 307 -9.18 -5.22 2.37
CA SER A 307 -8.83 -4.81 1.00
C SER A 307 -9.91 -5.24 0.00
N GLU A 308 -10.39 -6.49 0.06
CA GLU A 308 -11.45 -7.00 -0.82
C GLU A 308 -12.76 -6.22 -0.69
N LYS A 309 -13.18 -5.91 0.55
CA LYS A 309 -14.40 -5.14 0.78
C LYS A 309 -14.28 -3.71 0.28
N LEU A 310 -13.12 -3.06 0.42
CA LEU A 310 -12.87 -1.73 -0.15
C LEU A 310 -12.94 -1.77 -1.68
N ILE A 311 -12.28 -2.76 -2.31
CA ILE A 311 -12.31 -2.93 -3.76
C ILE A 311 -13.74 -3.12 -4.25
N LYS A 312 -14.48 -4.02 -3.62
CA LYS A 312 -15.88 -4.31 -3.98
C LYS A 312 -16.78 -3.10 -3.79
N TYR A 313 -16.61 -2.34 -2.71
CA TYR A 313 -17.42 -1.14 -2.49
C TYR A 313 -17.29 -0.15 -3.66
N TYR A 314 -16.07 0.20 -4.06
CA TYR A 314 -15.85 1.17 -5.13
C TYR A 314 -16.16 0.62 -6.53
N SER A 315 -16.24 -0.70 -6.68
CA SER A 315 -16.87 -1.31 -7.86
C SER A 315 -18.36 -1.02 -7.95
N GLU A 316 -19.07 -1.22 -6.84
CA GLU A 316 -20.52 -1.03 -6.77
C GLU A 316 -20.92 0.46 -6.77
N HIS A 317 -19.97 1.36 -6.50
CA HIS A 317 -20.17 2.80 -6.32
C HIS A 317 -19.17 3.64 -7.13
N SER A 318 -18.95 3.30 -8.40
CA SER A 318 -17.93 3.95 -9.25
C SER A 318 -18.13 5.46 -9.51
N ASP A 319 -19.28 6.01 -9.16
CA ASP A 319 -19.61 7.43 -9.23
C ASP A 319 -19.28 8.19 -7.94
N GLU A 320 -18.86 7.49 -6.88
CA GLU A 320 -18.46 8.06 -5.60
C GLU A 320 -16.93 8.21 -5.55
N HIS A 321 -16.46 9.40 -5.18
CA HIS A 321 -15.04 9.70 -5.09
C HIS A 321 -14.62 9.99 -3.66
N THR A 322 -13.38 9.63 -3.32
CA THR A 322 -12.78 9.90 -2.01
C THR A 322 -11.73 10.99 -2.09
N HIS A 323 -11.22 11.39 -0.92
CA HIS A 323 -10.16 12.38 -0.84
C HIS A 323 -8.86 11.86 -1.45
N SER A 324 -8.06 12.77 -2.00
CA SER A 324 -6.81 12.46 -2.72
C SER A 324 -5.83 11.59 -1.90
N GLU A 325 -5.75 11.79 -0.59
CA GLU A 325 -4.91 11.03 0.33
C GLU A 325 -5.35 9.57 0.44
N ILE A 326 -6.66 9.32 0.40
CA ILE A 326 -7.25 7.98 0.44
C ILE A 326 -7.10 7.29 -0.92
N GLN A 327 -7.34 8.01 -2.03
CA GLN A 327 -7.03 7.52 -3.39
C GLN A 327 -5.57 7.06 -3.49
N LYS A 328 -4.65 7.80 -2.85
CA LYS A 328 -3.25 7.37 -2.76
C LYS A 328 -3.09 6.07 -1.96
N ALA A 329 -3.75 5.93 -0.81
CA ALA A 329 -3.74 4.67 -0.05
C ALA A 329 -4.31 3.50 -0.87
N PHE A 330 -5.33 3.73 -1.71
CA PHE A 330 -5.83 2.70 -2.63
C PHE A 330 -4.78 2.29 -3.67
N GLY A 331 -4.02 3.25 -4.21
CA GLY A 331 -2.87 2.94 -5.07
C GLY A 331 -1.80 2.10 -4.37
N ASP A 332 -1.58 2.34 -3.07
CA ASP A 332 -0.66 1.54 -2.26
C ASP A 332 -1.20 0.11 -2.04
N ILE A 333 -2.52 -0.07 -1.86
CA ILE A 333 -3.18 -1.38 -1.81
C ILE A 333 -2.98 -2.16 -3.12
N VAL A 334 -3.23 -1.54 -4.27
CA VAL A 334 -3.01 -2.16 -5.59
C VAL A 334 -1.54 -2.55 -5.77
N THR A 335 -0.62 -1.67 -5.35
CA THR A 335 0.83 -1.90 -5.45
C THR A 335 1.32 -3.00 -4.52
N TYR A 336 0.79 -3.07 -3.30
CA TYR A 336 1.15 -4.11 -2.34
C TYR A 336 0.66 -5.48 -2.78
N HIS A 337 -0.59 -5.58 -3.24
CA HIS A 337 -1.20 -6.79 -3.78
C HIS A 337 -0.87 -7.01 -5.25
N TRP A 338 0.29 -6.58 -5.73
CA TRP A 338 0.60 -6.63 -7.16
C TRP A 338 0.58 -8.04 -7.75
N ASP A 339 1.05 -9.04 -7.01
CA ASP A 339 1.01 -10.43 -7.47
C ASP A 339 -0.44 -10.91 -7.66
N ASP A 340 -1.34 -10.49 -6.77
CA ASP A 340 -2.78 -10.75 -6.86
C ASP A 340 -3.39 -10.02 -8.05
N VAL A 341 -3.05 -8.73 -8.23
CA VAL A 341 -3.46 -7.91 -9.39
C VAL A 341 -3.00 -8.57 -10.68
N GLN A 342 -1.75 -9.00 -10.76
CA GLN A 342 -1.21 -9.68 -11.93
C GLN A 342 -1.95 -10.99 -12.19
N SER A 343 -2.23 -11.80 -11.17
CA SER A 343 -3.02 -13.02 -11.35
C SER A 343 -4.45 -12.70 -11.82
N ILE A 344 -5.13 -11.74 -11.19
CA ILE A 344 -6.50 -11.32 -11.53
C ILE A 344 -6.59 -10.88 -12.99
N LEU A 345 -5.64 -10.05 -13.43
CA LEU A 345 -5.62 -9.51 -14.77
C LEU A 345 -5.15 -10.58 -15.77
N THR A 346 -4.02 -11.22 -15.52
CA THR A 346 -3.30 -11.96 -16.56
C THR A 346 -3.64 -13.45 -16.60
N ASP A 347 -4.19 -14.01 -15.51
CA ASP A 347 -4.60 -15.41 -15.49
C ASP A 347 -6.04 -15.60 -15.98
N PRO A 348 -6.26 -16.59 -16.87
CA PRO A 348 -7.60 -16.92 -17.33
C PRO A 348 -8.53 -17.46 -16.23
N ALA A 349 -7.98 -18.02 -15.13
CA ALA A 349 -8.68 -18.26 -13.87
C ALA A 349 -7.74 -18.08 -12.66
N PRO A 350 -7.71 -16.91 -12.00
CA PRO A 350 -6.80 -16.64 -10.89
C PRO A 350 -6.85 -17.76 -9.85
N ALA A 351 -5.69 -18.35 -9.55
CA ALA A 351 -5.61 -19.30 -8.46
C ALA A 351 -5.91 -18.56 -7.15
N ASP A 352 -6.61 -19.21 -6.22
CA ASP A 352 -6.70 -18.67 -4.86
C ASP A 352 -5.29 -18.74 -4.26
N PRO A 353 -4.67 -17.60 -3.95
CA PRO A 353 -3.27 -17.61 -3.54
C PRO A 353 -3.12 -17.94 -2.04
N GLY A 354 -4.23 -18.07 -1.32
CA GLY A 354 -4.29 -18.48 0.08
C GLY A 354 -4.46 -17.31 1.04
N ALA A 355 -4.16 -17.56 2.32
CA ALA A 355 -4.31 -16.57 3.38
C ALA A 355 -3.49 -15.30 3.12
N GLY A 356 -4.09 -14.12 3.32
CA GLY A 356 -3.44 -12.82 3.12
C GLY A 356 -3.53 -12.24 1.71
N HIS A 357 -4.15 -12.96 0.77
CA HIS A 357 -4.28 -12.53 -0.61
C HIS A 357 -5.66 -11.98 -0.95
N VAL A 358 -5.70 -11.09 -1.94
CA VAL A 358 -6.93 -10.46 -2.45
C VAL A 358 -7.41 -11.22 -3.68
N SER A 359 -8.65 -11.72 -3.65
CA SER A 359 -9.27 -12.45 -4.76
C SER A 359 -10.62 -11.83 -5.14
N VAL A 360 -10.58 -10.79 -5.96
CA VAL A 360 -11.77 -10.10 -6.48
C VAL A 360 -11.98 -10.35 -7.98
N PRO A 361 -13.21 -10.18 -8.51
CA PRO A 361 -13.46 -10.07 -9.94
C PRO A 361 -12.61 -8.98 -10.61
N GLU A 362 -12.24 -9.18 -11.88
CA GLU A 362 -11.46 -8.20 -12.65
C GLU A 362 -12.15 -6.84 -12.73
N ASP A 363 -13.48 -6.82 -12.96
CA ASP A 363 -14.26 -5.59 -13.05
C ASP A 363 -14.22 -4.80 -11.74
N ASP A 364 -14.26 -5.50 -10.59
CA ASP A 364 -14.17 -4.87 -9.28
C ASP A 364 -12.79 -4.24 -9.06
N LEU A 365 -11.74 -4.97 -9.42
CA LEU A 365 -10.38 -4.46 -9.34
C LEU A 365 -10.17 -3.24 -10.25
N ARG A 366 -10.71 -3.26 -11.46
CA ARG A 366 -10.60 -2.13 -12.40
C ARG A 366 -11.28 -0.87 -11.89
N ALA A 367 -12.47 -0.99 -11.31
CA ALA A 367 -13.15 0.15 -10.71
C ALA A 367 -12.36 0.72 -9.52
N PHE A 368 -11.74 -0.12 -8.71
CA PHE A 368 -10.86 0.33 -7.63
C PHE A 368 -9.56 0.99 -8.16
N ILE A 369 -8.98 0.46 -9.23
CA ILE A 369 -7.83 1.08 -9.92
C ILE A 369 -8.22 2.46 -10.48
N ASP A 370 -9.41 2.61 -11.08
CA ASP A 370 -9.95 3.89 -11.57
C ASP A 370 -9.97 4.95 -10.46
N GLU A 371 -10.52 4.59 -9.29
CA GLU A 371 -10.55 5.50 -8.13
C GLU A 371 -9.15 5.80 -7.59
N ALA A 372 -8.28 4.79 -7.45
CA ALA A 372 -6.90 5.00 -7.03
C ALA A 372 -6.14 5.94 -7.98
N MET A 373 -6.38 5.82 -9.29
CA MET A 373 -5.72 6.60 -10.33
C MET A 373 -6.17 8.08 -10.38
N ARG A 374 -7.27 8.45 -9.72
CA ARG A 374 -7.62 9.87 -9.54
C ARG A 374 -6.56 10.65 -8.77
N ASN A 375 -5.77 9.97 -7.93
CA ASN A 375 -4.55 10.56 -7.38
C ASN A 375 -3.40 10.47 -8.41
N PRO A 376 -2.74 11.59 -8.78
CA PRO A 376 -1.68 11.58 -9.80
C PRO A 376 -0.41 10.84 -9.37
N GLU A 377 -0.10 10.79 -8.08
CA GLU A 377 1.07 10.06 -7.56
C GLU A 377 0.83 8.55 -7.62
N ALA A 378 -0.37 8.12 -7.23
CA ALA A 378 -0.81 6.73 -7.33
C ALA A 378 -0.84 6.28 -8.80
N THR A 379 -1.40 7.09 -9.71
CA THR A 379 -1.35 6.81 -11.15
C THR A 379 0.08 6.61 -11.64
N THR A 380 0.98 7.53 -11.30
CA THR A 380 2.38 7.46 -11.74
C THR A 380 3.03 6.17 -11.23
N THR A 381 2.81 5.84 -9.95
CA THR A 381 3.37 4.64 -9.31
C THR A 381 2.84 3.37 -9.96
N MET A 382 1.53 3.24 -10.14
CA MET A 382 0.91 2.06 -10.74
C MET A 382 1.30 1.89 -12.22
N MET A 383 1.34 2.96 -13.01
CA MET A 383 1.81 2.89 -14.40
C MET A 383 3.28 2.47 -14.49
N ALA A 384 4.14 3.03 -13.63
CA ALA A 384 5.55 2.67 -13.58
C ALA A 384 5.75 1.20 -13.17
N MET A 385 5.05 0.75 -12.12
CA MET A 385 5.09 -0.62 -11.64
C MET A 385 4.60 -1.60 -12.72
N SER A 386 3.46 -1.30 -13.33
CA SER A 386 2.90 -2.10 -14.43
C SER A 386 3.90 -2.28 -15.56
N SER A 387 4.58 -1.22 -15.96
CA SER A 387 5.56 -1.29 -17.04
C SER A 387 6.83 -2.05 -16.67
N GLN A 388 7.32 -1.84 -15.43
CA GLN A 388 8.46 -2.59 -14.90
C GLN A 388 8.15 -4.09 -14.83
N GLN A 389 6.98 -4.46 -14.32
CA GLN A 389 6.58 -5.85 -14.13
C GLN A 389 6.26 -6.55 -15.45
N GLY A 390 5.57 -5.85 -16.36
CA GLY A 390 5.39 -6.35 -17.72
C GLY A 390 6.72 -6.60 -18.43
N GLN A 391 7.70 -5.71 -18.26
CA GLN A 391 9.03 -5.94 -18.82
C GLN A 391 9.78 -7.08 -18.12
N TYR A 392 9.69 -7.22 -16.79
CA TYR A 392 10.28 -8.33 -16.06
C TYR A 392 9.77 -9.68 -16.56
N VAL A 393 8.45 -9.80 -16.77
CA VAL A 393 7.84 -11.02 -17.35
C VAL A 393 8.42 -11.34 -18.73
N LEU A 394 8.55 -10.31 -19.59
CA LEU A 394 9.14 -10.45 -20.92
C LEU A 394 10.64 -10.80 -20.87
N ASP A 395 11.42 -10.16 -20.01
CA ASP A 395 12.87 -10.37 -19.93
C ASP A 395 13.21 -11.78 -19.44
N ASN A 396 12.40 -12.34 -18.55
CA ASN A 396 12.57 -13.73 -18.11
C ASN A 396 12.12 -14.76 -19.15
N ASN A 397 11.30 -14.36 -20.12
CA ASN A 397 10.73 -15.25 -21.13
C ASN A 397 10.62 -14.57 -22.51
N PRO A 398 11.74 -14.11 -23.12
CA PRO A 398 11.71 -13.20 -24.27
C PRO A 398 11.11 -13.83 -25.52
N ASP A 399 11.21 -15.16 -25.65
CA ASP A 399 10.68 -15.92 -26.78
C ASP A 399 9.25 -16.47 -26.50
N ASN A 400 8.67 -16.18 -25.33
CA ASN A 400 7.34 -16.64 -24.95
C ASN A 400 6.28 -15.61 -25.40
N ALA A 401 5.44 -16.00 -26.36
CA ALA A 401 4.31 -15.18 -26.82
C ALA A 401 3.39 -14.77 -25.66
N GLN A 402 3.21 -15.63 -24.65
CA GLN A 402 2.44 -15.31 -23.45
C GLN A 402 3.07 -14.18 -22.65
N ALA A 403 4.40 -14.16 -22.50
CA ALA A 403 5.08 -13.09 -21.77
C ALA A 403 4.97 -11.73 -22.47
N THR A 404 5.04 -11.72 -23.81
CA THR A 404 4.77 -10.52 -24.61
C THR A 404 3.33 -10.03 -24.44
N ARG A 405 2.36 -10.95 -24.42
CA ARG A 405 0.95 -10.63 -24.17
C ARG A 405 0.72 -10.09 -22.77
N THR A 406 1.23 -10.76 -21.74
CA THR A 406 1.15 -10.33 -20.34
C THR A 406 1.70 -8.92 -20.17
N LYS A 407 2.86 -8.61 -20.77
CA LYS A 407 3.40 -7.25 -20.79
C LYS A 407 2.43 -6.25 -21.42
N GLY A 408 1.95 -6.55 -22.63
CA GLY A 408 1.03 -5.68 -23.36
C GLY A 408 -0.28 -5.47 -22.62
N MET A 409 -0.76 -6.48 -21.89
CA MET A 409 -1.95 -6.40 -21.06
C MET A 409 -1.73 -5.48 -19.86
N LEU A 410 -0.69 -5.72 -19.06
CA LEU A 410 -0.40 -4.90 -17.89
C LEU A 410 -0.24 -3.42 -18.31
N ASP A 411 0.65 -3.14 -19.28
CA ASP A 411 0.82 -1.79 -19.83
C ASP A 411 -0.50 -1.19 -20.36
N GLY A 412 -1.26 -1.99 -21.08
CA GLY A 412 -2.49 -1.56 -21.74
C GLY A 412 -3.61 -1.22 -20.76
N ILE A 413 -3.75 -1.97 -19.67
CA ILE A 413 -4.81 -1.77 -18.66
C ILE A 413 -4.58 -0.48 -17.91
N PHE A 414 -3.43 -0.32 -17.27
CA PHE A 414 -3.17 0.90 -16.49
C PHE A 414 -3.11 2.13 -17.39
N GLY A 415 -2.62 2.00 -18.63
CA GLY A 415 -2.70 3.08 -19.63
C GLY A 415 -4.14 3.42 -20.04
N ALA A 416 -5.02 2.43 -20.18
CA ALA A 416 -6.43 2.64 -20.51
C ALA A 416 -7.21 3.25 -19.34
N GLU A 417 -7.01 2.77 -18.11
CA GLU A 417 -7.64 3.34 -16.92
C GLU A 417 -7.15 4.77 -16.67
N ALA A 418 -5.84 5.06 -16.79
CA ALA A 418 -5.33 6.44 -16.71
C ALA A 418 -6.03 7.39 -17.70
N LYS A 419 -6.26 6.91 -18.93
CA LYS A 419 -6.94 7.68 -19.98
C LYS A 419 -8.41 7.89 -19.64
N LYS A 420 -9.08 6.87 -19.09
CA LYS A 420 -10.46 6.94 -18.63
C LYS A 420 -10.61 7.96 -17.50
N VAL A 421 -9.78 7.86 -16.46
CA VAL A 421 -9.74 8.82 -15.34
C VAL A 421 -9.52 10.25 -15.83
N PHE A 422 -8.54 10.47 -16.71
CA PHE A 422 -8.32 11.80 -17.29
C PHE A 422 -9.57 12.34 -18.00
N GLY A 423 -10.26 11.49 -18.78
CA GLY A 423 -11.51 11.86 -19.45
C GLY A 423 -12.64 12.20 -18.49
N GLN A 424 -12.81 11.43 -17.40
CA GLN A 424 -13.79 11.71 -16.36
C GLN A 424 -13.48 13.04 -15.65
N MET A 425 -12.24 13.23 -15.20
CA MET A 425 -11.80 14.47 -14.55
C MET A 425 -11.96 15.68 -15.47
N GLN A 426 -11.72 15.52 -16.79
CA GLN A 426 -11.90 16.61 -17.75
C GLN A 426 -13.38 17.00 -17.90
N ALA A 427 -14.29 16.03 -17.81
CA ALA A 427 -15.72 16.27 -17.85
C ALA A 427 -16.24 16.94 -16.55
N GLU A 428 -15.64 16.60 -15.40
CA GLU A 428 -15.95 17.19 -14.09
C GLU A 428 -15.38 18.61 -13.94
N ASP A 429 -14.07 18.78 -14.18
CA ASP A 429 -13.33 20.02 -14.04
C ASP A 429 -12.01 19.96 -14.84
N SER A 430 -11.98 20.65 -15.98
CA SER A 430 -10.81 20.66 -16.88
C SER A 430 -9.54 21.19 -16.21
N ALA A 431 -9.64 22.11 -15.25
CA ALA A 431 -8.46 22.63 -14.55
C ALA A 431 -7.88 21.57 -13.58
N LYS A 432 -8.73 20.77 -12.93
CA LYS A 432 -8.28 19.61 -12.14
C LYS A 432 -7.60 18.57 -13.03
N ALA A 433 -8.18 18.26 -14.19
CA ALA A 433 -7.60 17.32 -15.15
C ALA A 433 -6.23 17.78 -15.67
N ASP A 434 -6.08 19.07 -16.00
CA ASP A 434 -4.80 19.65 -16.43
C ASP A 434 -3.74 19.58 -15.33
N LYS A 435 -4.13 19.88 -14.07
CA LYS A 435 -3.22 19.76 -12.91
C LYS A 435 -2.81 18.31 -12.68
N TRP A 436 -3.75 17.37 -12.77
CA TRP A 436 -3.48 15.93 -12.66
C TRP A 436 -2.48 15.46 -13.73
N ASN A 437 -2.74 15.79 -14.99
CA ASN A 437 -1.89 15.42 -16.12
C ASN A 437 -0.49 16.05 -16.01
N SER A 438 -0.41 17.33 -15.65
CA SER A 438 0.86 18.03 -15.42
C SER A 438 1.67 17.39 -14.29
N THR A 439 1.00 16.95 -13.21
CA THR A 439 1.65 16.27 -12.09
C THR A 439 2.23 14.93 -12.51
N ILE A 440 1.46 14.10 -13.24
CA ILE A 440 1.94 12.82 -13.77
C ILE A 440 3.11 13.03 -14.75
N GLN A 441 3.02 14.01 -15.66
CA GLN A 441 4.12 14.37 -16.55
C GLN A 441 5.39 14.74 -15.77
N GLY A 442 5.25 15.57 -14.74
CA GLY A 442 6.34 15.96 -13.86
C GLY A 442 6.96 14.76 -13.13
N GLN A 443 6.14 13.91 -12.52
CA GLN A 443 6.58 12.76 -11.74
C GLN A 443 7.17 11.66 -12.61
N MET A 444 6.57 11.32 -13.75
CA MET A 444 7.15 10.38 -14.71
C MET A 444 8.50 10.91 -15.25
N THR A 445 8.61 12.22 -15.48
CA THR A 445 9.88 12.87 -15.85
C THR A 445 10.89 12.77 -14.71
N ALA A 446 10.46 12.86 -13.45
CA ALA A 446 11.34 12.70 -12.29
C ALA A 446 11.73 11.23 -12.05
N VAL A 447 10.86 10.24 -12.30
CA VAL A 447 11.20 8.81 -12.16
C VAL A 447 12.19 8.39 -13.24
N THR A 448 11.91 8.75 -14.50
CA THR A 448 12.87 8.55 -15.61
C THR A 448 14.12 9.41 -15.44
N GLY A 449 13.93 10.64 -14.97
CA GLY A 449 14.97 11.65 -14.74
C GLY A 449 15.90 11.28 -13.61
N ALA A 450 15.42 10.81 -12.45
CA ALA A 450 16.25 10.37 -11.33
C ALA A 450 17.02 9.08 -11.66
N GLY A 451 16.41 8.15 -12.40
CA GLY A 451 17.16 7.02 -12.97
C GLY A 451 18.27 7.45 -13.92
N ILE A 452 18.12 8.60 -14.59
CA ILE A 452 19.10 9.18 -15.52
C ILE A 452 20.08 10.16 -14.82
N GLU A 453 19.67 10.91 -13.81
CA GLU A 453 20.44 11.91 -13.04
C GLU A 453 21.31 11.25 -11.98
N VAL A 454 20.83 10.18 -11.33
CA VAL A 454 21.65 9.34 -10.44
C VAL A 454 22.71 8.59 -11.25
N ALA A 455 22.44 8.29 -12.53
CA ALA A 455 23.43 7.75 -13.44
C ALA A 455 24.39 8.83 -14.00
N PHE A 456 23.96 10.09 -14.11
CA PHE A 456 24.75 11.19 -14.66
C PHE A 456 24.36 12.56 -14.05
N ALA A 457 25.24 13.19 -13.26
CA ALA A 457 25.11 14.61 -12.93
C ALA A 457 25.67 15.51 -14.07
N PRO A 458 25.38 16.83 -14.10
CA PRO A 458 24.15 17.43 -14.58
C PRO A 458 24.42 18.24 -15.87
N ASN A 459 23.71 17.95 -16.95
CA ASN A 459 23.61 18.88 -18.06
C ASN A 459 22.16 18.91 -18.58
N GLU A 460 21.68 20.11 -18.92
CA GLU A 460 20.31 20.40 -19.37
C GLU A 460 19.82 19.45 -20.49
N ALA A 461 20.73 18.83 -21.22
CA ALA A 461 20.42 17.85 -22.25
C ALA A 461 19.75 16.57 -21.69
N ALA A 462 20.16 16.08 -20.52
CA ALA A 462 19.61 14.86 -19.92
C ALA A 462 18.16 15.08 -19.45
N ALA A 463 17.90 16.17 -18.72
CA ALA A 463 16.56 16.56 -18.29
C ALA A 463 15.59 16.78 -19.47
N ASN A 464 16.07 17.39 -20.57
CA ASN A 464 15.26 17.58 -21.79
C ASN A 464 14.95 16.26 -22.53
N ILE A 465 15.82 15.25 -22.45
CA ILE A 465 15.61 13.93 -23.06
C ILE A 465 14.57 13.12 -22.27
N SER A 466 14.67 13.08 -20.94
CA SER A 466 13.69 12.42 -20.06
C SER A 466 12.29 13.00 -20.27
N LYS A 467 12.21 14.34 -20.29
CA LYS A 467 10.97 15.07 -20.52
C LYS A 467 10.35 14.79 -21.88
N ALA A 468 11.16 14.67 -22.94
CA ALA A 468 10.66 14.35 -24.29
C ALA A 468 10.16 12.90 -24.40
N ALA A 469 10.85 11.93 -23.79
CA ALA A 469 10.43 10.53 -23.79
C ALA A 469 9.14 10.30 -22.97
N VAL A 470 9.03 10.97 -21.82
CA VAL A 470 7.83 10.95 -20.98
C VAL A 470 6.67 11.67 -21.65
N ASN A 471 6.90 12.86 -22.22
CA ASN A 471 5.88 13.57 -22.99
C ASN A 471 5.44 12.74 -24.21
N TYR A 472 6.35 11.99 -24.84
CA TYR A 472 6.01 11.10 -25.95
C TYR A 472 5.17 9.91 -25.48
N ALA A 473 5.59 9.19 -24.43
CA ALA A 473 4.79 8.09 -23.86
C ALA A 473 3.40 8.58 -23.42
N LEU A 474 3.33 9.68 -22.67
CA LEU A 474 2.06 10.29 -22.25
C LEU A 474 1.26 10.82 -23.43
N SER A 475 1.87 11.33 -24.50
CA SER A 475 1.13 11.71 -25.72
C SER A 475 0.57 10.51 -26.49
N VAL A 476 1.23 9.34 -26.42
CA VAL A 476 0.73 8.09 -26.99
C VAL A 476 -0.45 7.55 -26.17
N PHE A 477 -0.42 7.68 -24.83
CA PHE A 477 -1.49 7.23 -23.95
C PHE A 477 -2.67 8.21 -23.84
N ILE A 478 -2.40 9.51 -23.69
CA ILE A 478 -3.37 10.56 -23.35
C ILE A 478 -3.69 11.48 -24.55
N GLY A 479 -2.71 11.74 -25.42
CA GLY A 479 -2.76 12.80 -26.44
C GLY A 479 -3.72 12.63 -27.62
N ASN A 480 -4.44 11.50 -27.72
CA ASN A 480 -5.43 11.25 -28.78
C ASN A 480 -6.89 11.24 -28.28
N VAL A 481 -7.19 11.87 -27.14
CA VAL A 481 -8.58 12.09 -26.73
C VAL A 481 -9.09 13.35 -27.43
N ASP A 482 -9.85 13.16 -28.51
CA ASP A 482 -10.80 14.19 -28.95
C ASP A 482 -11.98 14.17 -27.96
N PRO A 483 -12.18 15.22 -27.14
CA PRO A 483 -13.30 15.25 -26.19
C PRO A 483 -14.66 15.10 -26.90
N ASP A 484 -14.77 15.47 -28.17
CA ASP A 484 -15.98 15.28 -28.98
C ASP A 484 -16.18 13.82 -29.45
N GLU A 485 -15.16 12.95 -29.39
CA GLU A 485 -15.30 11.51 -29.65
C GLU A 485 -15.72 10.71 -28.41
N ALA A 486 -15.37 11.19 -27.20
CA ALA A 486 -15.71 10.51 -25.95
C ALA A 486 -17.23 10.47 -25.74
N ASP A 487 -17.92 11.58 -26.05
CA ASP A 487 -19.39 11.68 -25.93
C ASP A 487 -20.14 10.93 -27.05
N LYS A 488 -19.51 10.70 -28.21
CA LYS A 488 -20.13 10.03 -29.37
C LYS A 488 -20.01 8.49 -29.35
N LYS A 489 -19.36 7.90 -28.34
CA LYS A 489 -19.04 6.46 -28.28
C LYS A 489 -19.73 5.68 -27.16
N LYS A 490 -20.87 6.16 -26.64
CA LYS A 490 -21.70 5.42 -25.66
C LYS A 490 -22.19 4.04 -26.16
N ASP A 491 -22.14 3.77 -27.47
CA ASP A 491 -22.55 2.50 -28.09
C ASP A 491 -21.39 1.57 -28.48
N LYS A 492 -20.14 1.85 -28.07
CA LYS A 492 -19.08 0.84 -28.29
C LYS A 492 -19.36 -0.35 -27.38
N ALA A 493 -19.50 -1.53 -27.99
CA ALA A 493 -19.55 -2.80 -27.28
C ALA A 493 -18.49 -2.80 -26.17
N PRO A 494 -18.83 -3.24 -24.94
CA PRO A 494 -17.89 -3.25 -23.84
C PRO A 494 -16.60 -3.88 -24.32
N TYR A 495 -15.47 -3.30 -23.93
CA TYR A 495 -14.16 -3.86 -24.22
C TYR A 495 -14.17 -5.29 -23.69
N LYS A 496 -14.42 -6.28 -24.56
CA LYS A 496 -14.23 -7.68 -24.19
C LYS A 496 -12.75 -7.79 -23.89
N GLY A 497 -12.43 -8.04 -22.63
CA GLY A 497 -11.05 -8.27 -22.24
C GLY A 497 -10.49 -9.39 -23.11
N TRP A 498 -9.19 -9.33 -23.44
CA TRP A 498 -8.53 -10.43 -24.14
C TRP A 498 -8.82 -11.79 -23.46
N ARG A 499 -9.05 -11.80 -22.14
CA ARG A 499 -9.42 -12.96 -21.34
C ARG A 499 -10.76 -13.55 -21.78
N ASP A 500 -11.78 -12.73 -22.01
CA ASP A 500 -13.06 -13.17 -22.54
C ASP A 500 -12.93 -13.73 -23.95
N GLU A 501 -12.13 -13.07 -24.79
CA GLU A 501 -11.89 -13.47 -26.18
C GLU A 501 -11.06 -14.75 -26.26
N TYR A 502 -10.02 -14.88 -25.44
CA TYR A 502 -9.20 -16.07 -25.31
C TYR A 502 -10.02 -17.22 -24.72
N THR A 503 -10.81 -16.96 -23.68
CA THR A 503 -11.75 -17.96 -23.12
C THR A 503 -12.78 -18.38 -24.16
N ALA A 504 -13.31 -17.46 -24.97
CA ALA A 504 -14.21 -17.79 -26.06
C ALA A 504 -13.52 -18.62 -27.16
N ALA A 505 -12.27 -18.31 -27.49
CA ALA A 505 -11.45 -19.08 -28.42
C ALA A 505 -11.19 -20.50 -27.89
N VAL A 506 -10.80 -20.63 -26.62
CA VAL A 506 -10.62 -21.91 -25.91
C VAL A 506 -11.92 -22.71 -25.95
N LYS A 507 -13.05 -22.11 -25.52
CA LYS A 507 -14.37 -22.77 -25.55
C LYS A 507 -14.75 -23.26 -26.95
N THR A 508 -14.49 -22.43 -27.96
CA THR A 508 -14.75 -22.79 -29.37
C THR A 508 -13.92 -23.99 -29.81
N GLN A 509 -12.66 -24.07 -29.39
CA GLN A 509 -11.78 -25.18 -29.76
C GLN A 509 -12.07 -26.44 -28.94
N PHE A 510 -12.41 -26.29 -27.66
CA PHE A 510 -12.83 -27.40 -26.82
C PHE A 510 -14.14 -28.06 -27.30
N LYS A 511 -15.13 -27.27 -27.74
CA LYS A 511 -16.36 -27.79 -28.37
C LYS A 511 -16.08 -28.62 -29.63
N LYS A 512 -15.02 -28.31 -30.37
CA LYS A 512 -14.58 -29.11 -31.53
C LYS A 512 -13.85 -30.38 -31.10
N ASN A 513 -13.14 -30.35 -29.99
CA ASN A 513 -12.37 -31.46 -29.45
C ASN A 513 -12.37 -31.46 -27.91
N HIS A 514 -13.29 -32.21 -27.30
CA HIS A 514 -13.39 -32.32 -25.83
C HIS A 514 -12.16 -32.97 -25.17
N ASN A 515 -11.23 -33.51 -25.95
CA ASN A 515 -9.95 -34.04 -25.47
C ASN A 515 -8.76 -33.11 -25.78
N LEU A 516 -9.01 -31.84 -26.14
CA LEU A 516 -7.97 -30.85 -26.38
C LEU A 516 -7.09 -30.70 -25.14
N GLY A 517 -5.79 -31.01 -25.26
CA GLY A 517 -4.85 -30.96 -24.14
C GLY A 517 -5.10 -31.97 -23.02
N ASN A 518 -5.89 -33.04 -23.24
CA ASN A 518 -6.16 -34.08 -22.24
C ASN A 518 -6.52 -33.54 -20.83
N PRO A 519 -7.67 -32.86 -20.66
CA PRO A 519 -8.04 -32.23 -19.39
C PRO A 519 -8.08 -33.21 -18.21
N GLY A 520 -8.34 -34.50 -18.43
CA GLY A 520 -8.33 -35.52 -17.38
C GLY A 520 -7.00 -35.61 -16.64
N GLN A 521 -5.87 -35.45 -17.33
CA GLN A 521 -4.54 -35.46 -16.71
C GLN A 521 -4.37 -34.31 -15.70
N TYR A 522 -4.87 -33.12 -16.03
CA TYR A 522 -4.82 -31.95 -15.15
C TYR A 522 -5.77 -32.09 -13.97
N ALA A 523 -6.93 -32.71 -14.19
CA ALA A 523 -7.87 -33.02 -13.11
C ALA A 523 -7.22 -33.96 -12.09
N ASP A 524 -6.59 -35.04 -12.55
CA ASP A 524 -5.91 -36.01 -11.70
C ASP A 524 -4.72 -35.39 -10.95
N GLN A 525 -3.96 -34.51 -11.61
CA GLN A 525 -2.75 -33.91 -11.05
C GLN A 525 -3.04 -32.81 -10.00
N TYR A 526 -4.05 -31.98 -10.24
CA TYR A 526 -4.24 -30.74 -9.48
C TYR A 526 -5.49 -30.71 -8.61
N CYS A 527 -6.52 -31.51 -8.90
CA CYS A 527 -7.78 -31.45 -8.17
C CYS A 527 -8.44 -32.82 -7.91
N ASP A 528 -7.62 -33.84 -7.67
CA ASP A 528 -8.06 -35.20 -7.27
C ASP A 528 -9.08 -35.83 -8.23
N GLY A 529 -8.91 -35.59 -9.54
CA GLY A 529 -9.79 -36.09 -10.60
C GLY A 529 -11.12 -35.35 -10.72
N LYS A 530 -11.34 -34.27 -9.97
CA LYS A 530 -12.57 -33.46 -10.07
C LYS A 530 -12.62 -32.73 -11.42
N LYS A 531 -13.80 -32.75 -12.06
CA LYS A 531 -14.05 -31.98 -13.29
C LYS A 531 -13.87 -30.48 -13.00
N PHE A 532 -12.97 -29.80 -13.73
CA PHE A 532 -12.76 -28.36 -13.63
C PHE A 532 -13.27 -27.58 -14.86
N LEU A 533 -13.57 -28.27 -15.97
CA LEU A 533 -14.19 -27.70 -17.16
C LEU A 533 -15.70 -27.93 -17.17
N ASP A 534 -16.50 -26.98 -17.63
CA ASP A 534 -17.89 -27.20 -18.04
C ASP A 534 -17.97 -27.94 -19.40
N ASP A 535 -19.17 -28.17 -19.91
CA ASP A 535 -19.35 -28.87 -21.20
C ASP A 535 -18.90 -28.01 -22.41
N ASP A 536 -18.75 -26.70 -22.20
CA ASP A 536 -18.31 -25.75 -23.20
C ASP A 536 -16.79 -25.51 -23.18
N GLY A 537 -16.07 -26.08 -22.20
CA GLY A 537 -14.64 -25.86 -22.00
C GLY A 537 -14.30 -24.60 -21.21
N GLY A 538 -15.29 -23.99 -20.56
CA GLY A 538 -15.08 -22.95 -19.55
C GLY A 538 -14.77 -23.54 -18.18
N LEU A 539 -14.28 -22.72 -17.27
CA LEU A 539 -14.17 -23.09 -15.87
C LEU A 539 -15.57 -23.34 -15.27
N VAL A 540 -15.74 -24.38 -14.45
CA VAL A 540 -17.00 -24.61 -13.72
C VAL A 540 -17.33 -23.44 -12.78
N SER A 541 -18.62 -23.11 -12.62
CA SER A 541 -19.09 -21.90 -11.91
C SER A 541 -18.60 -21.76 -10.46
N ASP A 542 -18.42 -22.88 -9.77
CA ASP A 542 -18.01 -22.94 -8.36
C ASP A 542 -16.66 -23.66 -8.22
N ALA A 543 -15.73 -23.37 -9.13
CA ALA A 543 -14.42 -23.99 -9.13
C ALA A 543 -13.65 -23.68 -7.84
N SER A 544 -13.30 -24.73 -7.11
CA SER A 544 -12.36 -24.65 -5.98
C SER A 544 -10.98 -24.16 -6.44
N PRO A 545 -10.13 -23.66 -5.52
CA PRO A 545 -8.74 -23.29 -5.81
C PRO A 545 -7.99 -24.33 -6.65
N SER A 546 -8.11 -25.60 -6.27
CA SER A 546 -7.50 -26.74 -6.97
C SER A 546 -8.00 -26.89 -8.41
N GLN A 547 -9.29 -26.64 -8.68
CA GLN A 547 -9.87 -26.67 -10.02
C GLN A 547 -9.44 -25.46 -10.87
N LYS A 548 -9.29 -24.27 -10.27
CA LYS A 548 -8.73 -23.10 -10.97
C LYS A 548 -7.27 -23.35 -11.36
N LEU A 549 -6.48 -23.93 -10.46
CA LEU A 549 -5.10 -24.34 -10.74
C LEU A 549 -5.04 -25.38 -11.88
N ALA A 550 -5.91 -26.40 -11.85
CA ALA A 550 -6.04 -27.38 -12.93
C ALA A 550 -6.38 -26.71 -14.27
N TYR A 551 -7.31 -25.75 -14.26
CA TYR A 551 -7.72 -24.99 -15.45
C TYR A 551 -6.58 -24.16 -16.05
N ASN A 552 -5.85 -23.41 -15.22
CA ASN A 552 -4.69 -22.65 -15.70
C ASN A 552 -3.58 -23.55 -16.23
N ALA A 553 -3.30 -24.66 -15.54
CA ALA A 553 -2.30 -25.62 -15.99
C ALA A 553 -2.70 -26.24 -17.35
N TRP A 554 -3.99 -26.54 -17.54
CA TRP A 554 -4.53 -27.01 -18.81
C TRP A 554 -4.44 -25.94 -19.92
N LEU A 555 -4.75 -24.68 -19.61
CA LEU A 555 -4.61 -23.58 -20.58
C LEU A 555 -3.16 -23.32 -21.01
N ASN A 556 -2.21 -23.63 -20.13
CA ASN A 556 -0.77 -23.59 -20.41
C ASN A 556 -0.25 -24.83 -21.15
N ASP A 557 -1.08 -25.85 -21.40
CA ASP A 557 -0.72 -26.96 -22.28
C ASP A 557 -0.40 -26.42 -23.68
N LYS A 558 0.73 -26.83 -24.26
CA LYS A 558 1.17 -26.35 -25.57
C LYS A 558 0.11 -26.56 -26.66
N THR A 559 -0.66 -27.64 -26.59
CA THR A 559 -1.70 -27.94 -27.58
C THR A 559 -2.88 -27.00 -27.43
N VAL A 560 -3.31 -26.75 -26.20
CA VAL A 560 -4.41 -25.82 -25.89
C VAL A 560 -4.04 -24.41 -26.28
N ALA A 561 -2.87 -23.93 -25.83
CA ALA A 561 -2.37 -22.59 -26.11
C ALA A 561 -2.24 -22.34 -27.62
N ASN A 562 -1.55 -23.21 -28.35
CA ASN A 562 -1.34 -23.03 -29.80
C ASN A 562 -2.67 -23.01 -30.58
N THR A 563 -3.60 -23.91 -30.25
CA THR A 563 -4.88 -24.04 -30.97
C THR A 563 -5.82 -22.86 -30.67
N SER A 564 -5.82 -22.41 -29.42
CA SER A 564 -6.64 -21.28 -28.96
C SER A 564 -6.09 -19.96 -29.47
N GLU A 565 -4.76 -19.80 -29.52
CA GLU A 565 -4.08 -18.62 -30.04
C GLU A 565 -4.34 -18.38 -31.53
N GLU A 566 -4.33 -19.44 -32.35
CA GLU A 566 -4.69 -19.31 -33.76
C GLU A 566 -6.12 -18.76 -33.93
N THR A 567 -7.06 -19.25 -33.11
CA THR A 567 -8.46 -18.82 -33.13
C THR A 567 -8.63 -17.41 -32.59
N TYR A 568 -7.92 -17.08 -31.52
CA TYR A 568 -7.89 -15.75 -30.94
C TYR A 568 -7.37 -14.72 -31.95
N ASN A 569 -6.24 -14.99 -32.60
CA ASN A 569 -5.67 -14.12 -33.61
C ASN A 569 -6.62 -13.92 -34.79
N GLN A 570 -7.37 -14.96 -35.19
CA GLN A 570 -8.42 -14.84 -36.21
C GLN A 570 -9.57 -13.91 -35.76
N LEU A 571 -10.03 -14.04 -34.52
CA LEU A 571 -11.06 -13.17 -33.93
C LEU A 571 -10.57 -11.71 -33.83
N GLU A 572 -9.33 -11.51 -33.42
CA GLU A 572 -8.72 -10.19 -33.31
C GLU A 572 -8.55 -9.52 -34.69
N VAL A 573 -8.07 -10.26 -35.69
CA VAL A 573 -7.96 -9.78 -37.07
C VAL A 573 -9.34 -9.43 -37.64
N ALA A 574 -10.35 -10.28 -37.42
CA ALA A 574 -11.72 -10.03 -37.85
C ALA A 574 -12.26 -8.71 -37.25
N ARG A 575 -12.03 -8.49 -35.95
CA ARG A 575 -12.39 -7.25 -35.24
C ARG A 575 -11.67 -6.02 -35.82
N LEU A 576 -10.36 -6.11 -36.01
CA LEU A 576 -9.55 -4.99 -36.51
C LEU A 576 -9.89 -4.62 -37.96
N THR A 577 -10.35 -5.60 -38.75
CA THR A 577 -10.69 -5.40 -40.17
C THR A 577 -12.17 -5.12 -40.40
N GLY A 578 -13.02 -5.23 -39.38
CA GLY A 578 -14.48 -5.14 -39.51
C GLY A 578 -15.08 -6.28 -40.33
N ALA A 579 -14.34 -7.38 -40.51
CA ALA A 579 -14.86 -8.58 -41.15
C ALA A 579 -15.68 -9.35 -40.10
N SER A 580 -16.99 -9.38 -40.27
CA SER A 580 -17.93 -10.19 -39.48
C SER A 580 -18.17 -11.56 -40.10
#